data_AF-A0A659UEW7-F1
#
_entry.id   AF-A0A659UEW7-F1
#
_cell.length_a   1.000
_cell.length_b   1.000
_cell.length_c   1.000
_cell.angle_alpha   90.00
_cell.angle_beta   90.00
_cell.angle_gamma   90.00
#
_symmetry.space_group_name_H-M   'P 1'
#
loop_
_entity.id
_entity.type
_entity.pdbx_description
1 polymer ?
#
loop_
_entity_poly.entity_id
_entity_poly.type
_entity_poly.pdbx_seq_one_letter_code
_entity_poly.pdbx_strand_id
1 'polypeptide(L)' 'MSPEKVRAFPIDRQLFLVREVAARLGNLHGETATSFWKAKAAELLDLVVGTGRDRTAASDEVRRFFL' A
#
# COMPACT_ATOMS: atom_id res chain seq x y z
N MET A 1 23.22 -2.78 -19.52
CA MET A 1 22.17 -2.91 -18.48
C MET A 1 21.27 -4.06 -18.88
N SER A 2 21.26 -5.17 -18.14
CA SER A 2 20.46 -6.36 -18.48
C SER A 2 18.97 -6.15 -18.15
N PRO A 3 18.00 -6.45 -19.04
CA PRO A 3 16.57 -6.18 -18.83
C PRO A 3 15.86 -7.16 -17.87
N GLU A 4 16.58 -8.13 -17.30
CA GLU A 4 16.01 -9.40 -16.83
C GLU A 4 15.26 -9.37 -15.48
N LYS A 5 14.93 -8.20 -14.92
CA LYS A 5 14.16 -8.13 -13.67
C LYS A 5 13.03 -7.10 -13.63
N VAL A 6 12.60 -6.58 -14.78
CA VAL A 6 11.25 -6.01 -14.85
C VAL A 6 10.31 -7.16 -15.17
N ARG A 7 9.83 -7.86 -14.13
CA ARG A 7 8.58 -8.63 -14.27
C ARG A 7 7.50 -7.58 -14.49
N ALA A 8 7.28 -7.21 -15.75
CA ALA A 8 6.09 -6.48 -16.13
C ALA A 8 4.93 -7.35 -15.65
N PHE A 9 4.34 -7.00 -14.50
CA PHE A 9 2.96 -7.37 -14.23
C PHE A 9 2.23 -6.98 -15.51
N PRO A 10 1.62 -7.92 -16.25
CA PRO A 10 0.97 -7.58 -17.50
C PRO A 10 -0.18 -6.64 -17.16
N ILE A 11 0.09 -5.34 -17.18
CA ILE A 11 -0.83 -4.27 -16.83
C ILE A 11 -2.06 -4.38 -17.74
N ASP A 12 -1.88 -4.85 -18.98
CA ASP A 12 -2.95 -5.17 -19.92
C ASP A 12 -3.96 -6.20 -19.38
N ARG A 13 -3.54 -7.13 -18.50
CA ARG A 13 -4.41 -8.13 -17.86
C ARG A 13 -5.01 -7.67 -16.53
N GLN A 14 -4.54 -6.55 -15.97
CA GLN A 14 -4.98 -6.03 -14.68
C GLN A 14 -5.47 -4.58 -14.74
N LEU A 15 -5.65 -4.01 -15.95
CA LEU A 15 -6.10 -2.64 -16.15
C LEU A 15 -7.43 -2.36 -15.42
N PHE A 16 -8.31 -3.37 -15.35
CA PHE A 16 -9.55 -3.29 -14.57
C PHE A 16 -9.26 -3.10 -13.07
N LEU A 17 -8.37 -3.91 -12.49
CA LEU A 17 -7.99 -3.81 -11.08
C LEU A 17 -7.28 -2.47 -10.79
N VAL A 18 -6.39 -2.03 -11.67
CA VAL A 18 -5.72 -0.74 -11.55
C VAL A 18 -6.74 0.40 -11.59
N ARG A 19 -7.71 0.36 -12.52
CA ARG A 19 -8.79 1.35 -12.62
C ARG A 19 -9.72 1.32 -11.42
N GLU A 20 -10.07 0.14 -10.92
CA GLU A 20 -10.92 -0.01 -9.73
C GLU A 20 -10.23 0.55 -8.48
N VAL A 21 -8.95 0.22 -8.28
CA VAL A 21 -8.14 0.78 -7.21
C VAL A 21 -8.01 2.29 -7.38
N ALA A 22 -7.70 2.79 -8.58
CA ALA A 22 -7.61 4.23 -8.85
C ALA A 22 -8.95 4.95 -8.64
N ALA A 23 -10.07 4.35 -9.01
CA ALA A 23 -11.41 4.91 -8.79
C ALA A 23 -11.77 4.90 -7.30
N ARG A 24 -11.38 3.85 -6.56
CA ARG A 24 -11.59 3.79 -5.11
C ARG A 24 -10.74 4.83 -4.39
N LEU A 25 -9.48 4.98 -4.77
CA LEU A 25 -8.57 6.01 -4.25
C LEU A 25 -9.04 7.42 -4.62
N GLY A 26 -9.47 7.62 -5.87
CA GLY A 26 -9.98 8.90 -6.37
C GLY A 26 -11.36 9.28 -5.86
N ASN A 27 -12.08 8.39 -5.16
CA ASN A 27 -13.34 8.69 -4.49
C ASN A 27 -13.18 8.79 -2.96
N LEU A 28 -12.03 8.37 -2.42
CA LEU A 28 -11.72 8.53 -1.01
C LEU A 28 -11.29 9.98 -0.75
N HIS A 29 -12.21 10.76 -0.19
CA HIS A 29 -11.92 12.12 0.27
C HIS A 29 -12.35 12.32 1.73
N GLY A 30 -11.83 13.38 2.35
CA GLY A 30 -12.23 13.82 3.69
C GLY A 30 -12.04 12.75 4.77
N GLU A 31 -13.04 12.61 5.63
CA GLU A 31 -12.99 11.72 6.79
C GLU A 31 -12.95 10.23 6.40
N THR A 32 -13.62 9.84 5.31
CA THR A 32 -13.63 8.46 4.82
C THR A 32 -12.25 8.04 4.30
N ALA A 33 -11.56 8.92 3.58
CA ALA A 33 -10.16 8.69 3.18
C ALA A 33 -9.25 8.53 4.39
N THR A 34 -9.38 9.44 5.35
CA THR A 34 -8.57 9.44 6.56
C THR A 34 -8.75 8.15 7.35
N SER A 35 -9.99 7.69 7.48
CA SER A 35 -10.33 6.44 8.19
C SER A 35 -9.80 5.21 7.46
N PHE A 36 -9.96 5.17 6.13
CA PHE A 36 -9.41 4.10 5.30
C PHE A 36 -7.89 3.99 5.44
N TRP A 37 -7.17 5.11 5.34
CA TRP A 37 -5.72 5.11 5.45
C TRP A 37 -5.21 4.79 6.85
N LYS A 38 -5.92 5.23 7.90
CA LYS A 38 -5.62 4.81 9.28
C LYS A 38 -5.77 3.29 9.46
N ALA A 39 -6.86 2.71 8.94
CA ALA A 39 -7.07 1.26 8.97
C ALA A 39 -5.96 0.52 8.21
N LYS A 40 -5.58 1.01 7.02
CA LYS A 40 -4.50 0.42 6.24
C LYS A 40 -3.13 0.54 6.90
N ALA A 41 -2.84 1.66 7.57
CA ALA A 41 -1.61 1.81 8.34
C ALA A 41 -1.55 0.82 9.51
N ALA A 42 -2.67 0.56 10.19
CA ALA A 42 -2.75 -0.44 11.25
C ALA A 42 -2.52 -1.87 10.71
N GLU A 43 -3.21 -2.25 9.62
CA GLU A 43 -3.00 -3.55 8.96
C GLU A 43 -1.53 -3.78 8.56
N LEU A 44 -0.88 -2.75 7.98
CA LEU A 44 0.53 -2.82 7.60
C LEU A 44 1.46 -2.92 8.81
N LEU A 45 1.16 -2.20 9.89
CA LEU A 45 1.94 -2.29 11.13
C LEU A 45 1.86 -3.70 11.72
N ASP A 46 0.66 -4.28 11.79
CA ASP A 46 0.46 -5.64 12.30
C ASP A 46 1.19 -6.68 11.45
N LEU A 47 1.16 -6.52 10.12
CA LEU A 47 1.90 -7.39 9.20
C LEU A 47 3.42 -7.33 9.48
N VAL A 48 3.99 -6.12 9.56
CA VAL A 48 5.43 -5.93 9.77
C VAL A 48 5.85 -6.42 11.15
N VAL A 49 5.08 -6.15 12.20
CA VAL A 49 5.33 -6.69 13.54
C VAL A 49 5.24 -8.22 13.54
N GLY A 50 4.27 -8.80 12.81
CA GLY A 50 4.11 -10.25 12.65
C GLY A 50 5.31 -10.95 12.00
N THR A 51 6.20 -10.21 11.32
CA THR A 51 7.46 -10.75 10.80
C THR A 51 8.58 -10.83 11.85
N GLY A 52 8.30 -10.49 13.11
CA GLY A 52 9.28 -10.46 14.21
C GLY A 52 10.06 -9.15 14.32
N ARG A 53 9.62 -8.10 13.62
CA ARG A 53 10.25 -6.78 13.65
C ARG A 53 9.83 -5.99 14.88
N ASP A 54 10.76 -5.22 15.43
CA ASP A 54 10.45 -4.29 16.53
C ASP A 54 9.35 -3.30 16.13
N ARG A 55 8.44 -3.02 17.07
CA ARG A 55 7.26 -2.18 16.85
C ARG A 55 7.63 -0.73 16.52
N THR A 56 8.71 -0.21 17.10
CA THR A 56 9.14 1.18 16.82
C THR A 56 9.68 1.27 15.40
N ALA A 57 10.57 0.35 15.03
CA ALA A 57 11.10 0.28 13.67
C ALA A 57 10.00 0.02 12.62
N ALA A 58 9.02 -0.83 12.93
CA ALA A 58 7.86 -1.09 12.07
C ALA A 58 6.96 0.15 11.90
N SER A 59 6.71 0.89 12.99
CA SER A 59 5.95 2.14 12.97
C SER A 59 6.62 3.20 12.10
N ASP A 60 7.95 3.35 12.19
CA ASP A 60 8.71 4.29 11.36
C ASP A 60 8.76 3.89 9.89
N GLU A 61 8.71 2.60 9.58
CA GLU A 61 8.59 2.09 8.22
C GLU A 61 7.21 2.37 7.62
N VAL A 62 6.14 2.06 8.37
CA VAL A 62 4.77 2.37 7.96
C VAL A 62 4.60 3.88 7.78
N ARG A 63 5.08 4.71 8.70
CA ARG A 63 4.98 6.18 8.59
C ARG A 63 5.63 6.71 7.31
N ARG A 64 6.80 6.19 6.92
CA ARG A 64 7.51 6.60 5.70
C ARG A 64 6.75 6.25 4.41
N PHE A 65 5.85 5.29 4.45
CA PHE A 65 5.00 4.94 3.30
C PHE A 65 3.85 5.93 3.09
N PHE A 66 3.42 6.64 4.14
CA PHE A 66 2.29 7.56 4.13
C PHE A 66 2.69 9.05 4.15
N LEU A 67 3.99 9.36 4.19
CA LEU A 67 4.56 10.70 4.05
C LEU A 67 4.87 10.98 2.57
#